data_AF-A0ABD3G3U2-F1
#
_entry.id   AF-A0ABD3G3U2-F1
#
_cell.length_a   1.000
_cell.length_b   1.000
_cell.length_c   1.000
_cell.angle_alpha   90.00
_cell.angle_beta   90.00
_cell.angle_gamma   90.00
#
_symmetry.space_group_name_H-M   'P 1'
#
loop_
_entity.id
_entity.type
_entity.pdbx_description
1 polymer ?
#
loop_
_entity_poly.entity_id
_entity_poly.type
_entity_poly.pdbx_seq_one_letter_code
_entity_poly.pdbx_strand_id
1 'polypeptide(L)'
;MVVLRPGSSVLKPGVRERQRELETVITKYELLLAIGRTRNADFDSLDFPQLVYRLAECRLCLARLQRTAWQIDQSGQQPVQTRVSCEDEDATSADEAETIRTTLEDTLEKTRKLYQLPEVAMSNLAVQGEVQVLLEKGELLSFCKDHSNAMAAYAEAIRLCYNIKDEATEAILTSKLRKLQLRADAMGRVKSLLLERATDGDNDVENERNRLKTAFAKVAGTDGFLERNQLQSLALELNKTDALSSGEVNEIWRQVLSSEKSVKSVGGIAAPPVSKISFEMFWSWWVSDAVCNFMKNNDVL
;
A
#
# COMPACT_ATOMS: atom_id res chain seq x y z
N MET A 1 -23.29 1.36 -13.11
CA MET A 1 -23.31 2.70 -12.48
C MET A 1 -22.62 2.53 -11.13
N VAL A 2 -21.36 2.94 -11.01
CA VAL A 2 -20.59 2.76 -9.78
C VAL A 2 -20.87 3.98 -8.91
N VAL A 3 -21.80 3.81 -7.98
CA VAL A 3 -22.09 4.83 -6.97
C VAL A 3 -20.98 4.74 -5.92
N LEU A 4 -20.02 5.66 -5.97
CA LEU A 4 -19.18 5.91 -4.79
C LEU A 4 -20.14 6.28 -3.63
N ARG A 5 -20.00 5.61 -2.49
CA ARG A 5 -20.86 5.66 -1.30
C ARG A 5 -21.56 7.02 -1.10
N PRO A 6 -22.89 7.04 -0.85
CA PRO A 6 -23.53 8.12 -0.12
C PRO A 6 -23.03 8.08 1.33
N GLY A 7 -21.88 8.69 1.59
CA GLY A 7 -21.30 8.73 2.94
C GLY A 7 -19.78 8.84 3.03
N SER A 8 -19.00 8.58 1.96
CA SER A 8 -17.55 8.87 2.02
C SER A 8 -17.31 10.37 1.84
N SER A 9 -17.01 11.02 2.95
CA SER A 9 -16.82 12.47 3.08
C SER A 9 -15.47 12.96 2.55
N VAL A 10 -14.68 12.12 1.88
CA VAL A 10 -13.28 12.40 1.54
C VAL A 10 -13.11 13.18 0.23
N LEU A 11 -14.04 13.02 -0.72
CA LEU A 11 -14.01 13.85 -1.93
C LEU A 11 -14.67 15.19 -1.67
N LYS A 12 -13.84 16.25 -1.65
CA LYS A 12 -14.29 17.66 -1.66
C LYS A 12 -15.40 17.81 -2.71
N PRO A 13 -16.47 18.59 -2.45
CA PRO A 13 -17.62 18.71 -3.36
C PRO A 13 -17.24 18.92 -4.85
N GLY A 14 -16.23 19.74 -5.13
CA GLY A 14 -15.74 19.97 -6.51
C GLY A 14 -15.11 18.75 -7.20
N VAL A 15 -14.60 17.75 -6.46
CA VAL A 15 -14.08 16.51 -7.04
C VAL A 15 -15.22 15.59 -7.47
N ARG A 16 -16.31 15.52 -6.69
CA ARG A 16 -17.50 14.75 -7.06
C ARG A 16 -18.24 15.35 -8.25
N GLU A 17 -18.28 16.67 -8.33
CA GLU A 17 -18.84 17.37 -9.49
C GLU A 17 -18.05 17.05 -10.76
N ARG A 18 -16.72 17.19 -10.72
CA ARG A 18 -15.84 16.80 -11.84
C ARG A 18 -15.97 15.34 -12.23
N GLN A 19 -16.14 14.44 -11.26
CA GLN A 19 -16.40 13.03 -11.56
C GLN A 19 -17.68 12.85 -12.38
N ARG A 20 -18.80 13.45 -11.94
CA ARG A 20 -20.08 13.35 -12.64
C ARG A 20 -20.02 14.00 -14.03
N GLU A 21 -19.33 15.12 -14.16
CA GLU A 21 -19.08 15.76 -15.46
C GLU A 21 -18.34 14.80 -16.39
N LEU A 22 -17.28 14.17 -15.90
CA LEU A 22 -16.46 13.23 -16.66
C LEU A 22 -17.26 11.99 -17.07
N GLU A 23 -18.07 11.41 -16.16
CA GLU A 23 -18.96 10.29 -16.45
C GLU A 23 -20.01 10.66 -17.52
N THR A 24 -20.54 11.89 -17.47
CA THR A 24 -21.49 12.41 -18.47
C THR A 24 -20.82 12.55 -19.84
N VAL A 25 -19.58 13.05 -19.87
CA VAL A 25 -18.80 13.20 -21.11
C VAL A 25 -18.43 11.83 -21.69
N ILE A 26 -18.04 10.87 -20.86
CA ILE A 26 -17.77 9.48 -21.27
C ILE A 26 -19.01 8.88 -21.93
N THR A 27 -20.18 9.00 -21.30
CA THR A 27 -21.44 8.47 -21.85
C THR A 27 -21.75 9.07 -23.23
N LYS A 28 -21.49 10.36 -23.43
CA LYS A 28 -21.67 11.02 -24.74
C LYS A 28 -20.72 10.45 -25.79
N TYR A 29 -19.43 10.28 -25.46
CA TYR A 29 -18.46 9.71 -26.40
C TYR A 29 -18.73 8.24 -26.70
N GLU A 30 -19.20 7.45 -25.73
CA GLU A 30 -19.64 6.07 -25.95
C GLU A 30 -20.81 6.00 -26.93
N LEU A 31 -21.79 6.90 -26.78
CA LEU A 31 -22.93 7.00 -27.69
C LEU A 31 -22.48 7.41 -29.10
N LEU A 32 -21.61 8.42 -29.22
CA LEU A 32 -21.07 8.85 -30.52
C LEU A 32 -20.27 7.73 -31.19
N LEU A 33 -19.48 6.98 -30.43
CA LEU A 33 -18.74 5.83 -30.94
C LEU A 33 -19.68 4.70 -31.40
N ALA A 34 -20.77 4.44 -30.65
CA ALA A 34 -21.77 3.47 -31.03
C ALA A 34 -22.51 3.88 -32.31
N ILE A 35 -22.91 5.15 -32.43
CA ILE A 35 -23.58 5.70 -33.61
C ILE A 35 -22.63 5.65 -34.83
N GLY A 36 -21.38 6.07 -34.69
CA GLY A 36 -20.42 6.05 -35.82
C GLY A 36 -20.16 4.63 -36.35
N ARG A 37 -20.33 3.58 -35.54
CA ARG A 37 -20.24 2.17 -36.00
C ARG A 37 -21.41 1.73 -36.87
N THR A 38 -22.54 2.44 -36.84
CA THR A 38 -23.74 2.06 -37.60
C THR A 38 -23.65 2.37 -39.10
N ARG A 39 -22.56 3.00 -39.57
CA ARG A 39 -22.32 3.37 -40.99
C ARG A 39 -23.47 4.19 -41.60
N ASN A 40 -24.16 4.98 -40.78
CA ASN A 40 -25.16 5.91 -41.26
C ASN A 40 -24.47 7.15 -41.87
N ALA A 41 -24.81 7.46 -43.12
CA ALA A 41 -24.21 8.52 -43.92
C ALA A 41 -24.30 9.90 -43.25
N ASP A 42 -25.33 10.13 -42.41
CA ASP A 42 -25.48 11.38 -41.66
C ASP A 42 -24.31 11.65 -40.67
N PHE A 43 -23.56 10.60 -40.32
CA PHE A 43 -22.45 10.64 -39.38
C PHE A 43 -21.08 10.37 -40.02
N ASP A 44 -20.98 10.38 -41.35
CA ASP A 44 -19.72 10.15 -42.08
C ASP A 44 -18.65 11.22 -41.80
N SER A 45 -19.05 12.36 -41.25
CA SER A 45 -18.14 13.44 -40.83
C SER A 45 -17.48 13.21 -39.45
N LEU A 46 -17.87 12.17 -38.72
CA LEU A 46 -17.28 11.85 -37.42
C LEU A 46 -15.85 11.31 -37.60
N ASP A 47 -14.88 12.02 -37.04
CA ASP A 47 -13.51 11.53 -36.91
C ASP A 47 -13.45 10.42 -35.85
N PHE A 48 -13.56 9.19 -36.33
CA PHE A 48 -13.62 7.99 -35.49
C PHE A 48 -12.36 7.79 -34.64
N PRO A 49 -11.13 7.92 -35.18
CA PRO A 49 -9.90 7.96 -34.37
C PRO A 49 -9.95 8.99 -33.24
N GLN A 50 -10.36 10.22 -33.53
CA GLN A 50 -10.41 11.28 -32.53
C GLN A 50 -11.43 10.98 -31.42
N LEU A 51 -12.59 10.41 -31.75
CA LEU A 51 -13.58 9.98 -30.76
C LEU A 51 -13.01 8.89 -29.83
N VAL A 52 -12.26 7.92 -30.39
CA VAL A 52 -11.60 6.86 -29.62
C VAL A 52 -10.58 7.46 -28.65
N TYR A 53 -9.70 8.35 -29.12
CA TYR A 53 -8.71 8.99 -28.25
C TYR A 53 -9.36 9.78 -27.12
N ARG A 54 -10.38 10.60 -27.41
CA ARG A 54 -11.09 11.40 -26.41
C ARG A 54 -11.82 10.54 -25.38
N LEU A 55 -12.49 9.48 -25.82
CA LEU A 55 -13.14 8.55 -24.90
C LEU A 55 -12.12 7.90 -23.97
N ALA A 56 -11.00 7.42 -24.51
CA ALA A 56 -9.96 6.76 -23.74
C ALA A 56 -9.28 7.72 -22.74
N GLU A 57 -8.99 8.95 -23.15
CA GLU A 57 -8.49 10.01 -22.27
C GLU A 57 -9.45 10.27 -21.10
N CYS A 58 -10.75 10.43 -21.37
CA CYS A 58 -11.74 10.66 -20.32
C CYS A 58 -11.83 9.48 -19.34
N ARG A 59 -11.84 8.23 -19.83
CA ARG A 59 -11.87 7.05 -18.97
C ARG A 59 -10.61 6.91 -18.12
N LEU A 60 -9.44 7.18 -18.70
CA LEU A 60 -8.17 7.16 -17.96
C LEU A 60 -8.15 8.24 -16.86
N CYS A 61 -8.64 9.45 -17.16
CA CYS A 61 -8.83 10.51 -16.16
C CYS A 61 -9.77 10.08 -15.03
N LEU A 62 -10.85 9.35 -15.35
CA LEU A 62 -11.81 8.86 -14.35
C LEU A 62 -11.14 7.84 -13.43
N ALA A 63 -10.43 6.86 -14.00
CA ALA A 63 -9.71 5.85 -13.26
C ALA A 63 -8.66 6.47 -12.32
N ARG A 64 -7.91 7.47 -12.80
CA ARG A 64 -6.95 8.25 -11.99
C ARG A 64 -7.61 8.95 -10.81
N LEU A 65 -8.74 9.61 -11.07
CA LEU A 65 -9.51 10.31 -10.05
C LEU A 65 -10.00 9.35 -8.97
N GLN A 66 -10.61 8.24 -9.38
CA GLN A 66 -11.16 7.22 -8.50
C GLN A 66 -10.08 6.50 -7.69
N ARG A 67 -8.95 6.12 -8.32
CA ARG A 67 -7.80 5.54 -7.60
C ARG A 67 -7.27 6.52 -6.57
N THR A 68 -7.07 7.78 -6.94
CA THR A 68 -6.54 8.80 -6.01
C THR A 68 -7.50 9.03 -4.85
N ALA A 69 -8.81 9.10 -5.12
CA ALA A 69 -9.83 9.19 -4.09
C ALA A 69 -9.76 8.02 -3.11
N TRP A 70 -9.65 6.79 -3.64
CA TRP A 70 -9.54 5.57 -2.85
C TRP A 70 -8.25 5.54 -2.01
N GLN A 71 -7.11 5.95 -2.58
CA GLN A 71 -5.85 6.06 -1.84
C GLN A 71 -5.92 7.06 -0.69
N ILE A 72 -6.56 8.22 -0.90
CA ILE A 72 -6.72 9.22 0.16
C ILE A 72 -7.62 8.68 1.26
N ASP A 73 -8.73 8.03 0.91
CA ASP A 73 -9.68 7.42 1.86
C ASP A 73 -8.97 6.39 2.76
N GLN A 74 -8.14 5.52 2.16
CA GLN A 74 -7.34 4.53 2.86
C GLN A 74 -6.23 5.16 3.73
N SER A 75 -5.60 6.25 3.27
CA SER A 75 -4.58 6.97 4.05
C SER A 75 -5.13 7.79 5.22
N GLY A 76 -6.42 8.14 5.16
CA GLY A 76 -7.13 8.92 6.18
C GLY A 76 -7.65 8.08 7.35
N GLN A 77 -7.63 6.75 7.24
CA GLN A 77 -7.92 5.85 8.34
C GLN A 77 -6.74 5.89 9.33
N GLN A 78 -6.88 6.66 10.41
CA GLN A 78 -5.97 6.56 11.56
C GLN A 78 -5.99 5.13 12.10
N PRO A 79 -4.85 4.59 12.59
CA PRO A 79 -4.86 3.31 13.28
C PRO A 79 -5.84 3.41 14.44
N VAL A 80 -6.88 2.58 14.41
CA VAL A 80 -7.90 2.49 15.45
C VAL A 80 -7.17 2.26 16.77
N GLN A 81 -7.16 3.28 17.63
CA GLN A 81 -6.81 3.06 19.04
C GLN A 81 -7.75 1.99 19.55
N THR A 82 -7.16 0.90 20.05
CA THR A 82 -7.80 -0.27 20.62
C THR A 82 -8.90 0.12 21.61
N ARG A 83 -10.13 0.28 21.12
CA ARG A 83 -11.34 0.15 21.93
C ARG A 83 -11.89 -1.22 21.61
N VAL A 84 -11.69 -2.12 22.56
CA VAL A 84 -12.39 -3.39 22.65
C VAL A 84 -13.89 -3.08 22.69
N SER A 85 -14.54 -3.20 21.55
CA SER A 85 -15.97 -3.42 21.44
C SER A 85 -16.17 -4.47 20.36
N CYS A 86 -16.64 -5.62 20.81
CA CYS A 86 -16.99 -6.78 20.02
C CYS A 86 -18.04 -6.45 18.95
N GLU A 87 -18.03 -7.29 17.90
CA GLU A 87 -19.08 -7.53 16.89
C GLU A 87 -18.94 -6.82 15.53
N ASP A 88 -18.46 -7.60 14.55
CA ASP A 88 -18.90 -7.68 13.15
C ASP A 88 -18.90 -6.43 12.23
N GLU A 89 -17.84 -5.60 12.21
CA GLU A 89 -17.66 -4.57 11.16
C GLU A 89 -16.52 -4.84 10.15
N ASP A 90 -15.70 -5.89 10.33
CA ASP A 90 -14.53 -6.13 9.45
C ASP A 90 -14.82 -6.85 8.13
N ALA A 91 -16.01 -7.45 7.97
CA ALA A 91 -16.36 -8.18 6.74
C ALA A 91 -16.78 -7.25 5.58
N THR A 92 -17.40 -6.10 5.88
CA THR A 92 -17.95 -5.17 4.88
C THR A 92 -16.88 -4.28 4.23
N SER A 93 -15.77 -4.00 4.91
CA SER A 93 -14.70 -3.14 4.38
C SER A 93 -13.82 -3.85 3.35
N ALA A 94 -13.57 -5.15 3.52
CA ALA A 94 -12.78 -5.97 2.61
C ALA A 94 -13.50 -6.20 1.27
N ASP A 95 -14.80 -6.51 1.31
CA ASP A 95 -15.62 -6.70 0.10
C ASP A 95 -15.72 -5.42 -0.73
N GLU A 96 -15.77 -4.26 -0.08
CA GLU A 96 -15.81 -2.96 -0.77
C GLU A 96 -14.48 -2.58 -1.42
N ALA A 97 -13.35 -2.82 -0.74
CA ALA A 97 -12.02 -2.60 -1.31
C ALA A 97 -11.80 -3.47 -2.55
N GLU A 98 -12.25 -4.72 -2.49
CA GLU A 98 -12.21 -5.65 -3.62
C GLU A 98 -13.10 -5.20 -4.78
N THR A 99 -14.30 -4.71 -4.47
CA THR A 99 -15.24 -4.15 -5.48
C THR A 99 -14.64 -2.92 -6.18
N ILE A 100 -13.99 -2.01 -5.44
CA ILE A 100 -13.35 -0.82 -6.02
C ILE A 100 -12.14 -1.23 -6.89
N ARG A 101 -11.32 -2.17 -6.41
CA ARG A 101 -10.17 -2.71 -7.16
C ARG A 101 -10.61 -3.28 -8.50
N THR A 102 -11.53 -4.24 -8.47
CA THR A 102 -12.05 -4.92 -9.66
C THR A 102 -12.68 -3.95 -10.66
N THR A 103 -13.43 -2.96 -10.17
CA THR A 103 -14.02 -1.91 -11.00
C THR A 103 -12.97 -1.06 -11.71
N LEU A 104 -11.90 -0.66 -10.99
CA LEU A 104 -10.81 0.12 -11.55
C LEU A 104 -10.03 -0.69 -12.59
N GLU A 105 -9.74 -1.96 -12.30
CA GLU A 105 -9.08 -2.87 -13.25
C GLU A 105 -9.90 -3.08 -14.51
N ASP A 106 -11.21 -3.30 -14.39
CA ASP A 106 -12.12 -3.42 -15.54
C ASP A 106 -12.17 -2.12 -16.36
N THR A 107 -12.20 -0.97 -15.69
CA THR A 107 -12.17 0.34 -16.37
C THR A 107 -10.87 0.55 -17.14
N LEU A 108 -9.73 0.22 -16.54
CA LEU A 108 -8.43 0.30 -17.19
C LEU A 108 -8.33 -0.67 -18.36
N GLU A 109 -8.79 -1.92 -18.22
CA GLU A 109 -8.77 -2.90 -19.30
C GLU A 109 -9.69 -2.49 -20.47
N LYS A 110 -10.90 -1.99 -20.17
CA LYS A 110 -11.80 -1.42 -21.19
C LYS A 110 -11.19 -0.21 -21.89
N THR A 111 -10.39 0.59 -21.19
CA THR A 111 -9.70 1.75 -21.76
C THR A 111 -8.52 1.30 -22.64
N ARG A 112 -7.77 0.29 -22.20
CA ARG A 112 -6.70 -0.32 -22.98
C ARG A 112 -7.19 -0.83 -24.33
N LYS A 113 -8.34 -1.53 -24.33
CA LYS A 113 -8.97 -2.06 -25.54
C LYS A 113 -9.37 -0.98 -26.55
N LEU A 114 -9.61 0.26 -26.11
CA LEU A 114 -9.87 1.37 -27.04
C LEU A 114 -8.64 1.74 -27.86
N TYR A 115 -7.46 1.78 -27.24
CA TYR A 115 -6.20 2.05 -27.95
C TYR A 115 -5.76 0.90 -28.86
N GLN A 116 -6.29 -0.30 -28.65
CA GLN A 116 -6.04 -1.48 -29.49
C GLN A 116 -7.03 -1.64 -30.64
N LEU A 117 -7.99 -0.72 -30.79
CA LEU A 117 -8.93 -0.74 -31.91
C LEU A 117 -8.19 -0.57 -33.25
N PRO A 118 -8.52 -1.34 -34.30
CA PRO A 118 -7.81 -1.30 -35.59
C PRO A 118 -7.69 0.11 -36.19
N GLU A 119 -8.66 0.97 -35.91
CA GLU A 119 -8.75 2.35 -36.39
C GLU A 119 -7.65 3.26 -35.81
N VAL A 120 -7.06 2.90 -34.66
CA VAL A 120 -6.05 3.72 -33.97
C VAL A 120 -4.76 2.97 -33.63
N ALA A 121 -4.79 1.63 -33.53
CA ALA A 121 -3.71 0.81 -32.96
C ALA A 121 -2.34 0.95 -33.63
N MET A 122 -2.30 1.40 -34.89
CA MET A 122 -1.06 1.59 -35.64
C MET A 122 -0.38 2.94 -35.38
N SER A 123 -1.01 3.83 -34.60
CA SER A 123 -0.47 5.16 -34.34
C SER A 123 0.43 5.17 -33.09
N ASN A 124 1.46 6.00 -33.11
CA ASN A 124 2.27 6.25 -31.91
C ASN A 124 1.44 6.81 -30.75
N LEU A 125 0.40 7.61 -31.03
CA LEU A 125 -0.49 8.17 -30.02
C LEU A 125 -1.30 7.09 -29.31
N ALA A 126 -1.75 6.06 -30.03
CA ALA A 126 -2.47 4.94 -29.44
C ALA A 126 -1.56 4.10 -28.54
N VAL A 127 -0.34 3.83 -28.99
CA VAL A 127 0.66 3.14 -28.16
C VAL A 127 1.02 3.96 -26.92
N GLN A 128 1.20 5.28 -27.04
CA GLN A 128 1.38 6.17 -25.88
C GLN A 128 0.20 6.11 -24.91
N GLY A 129 -1.03 6.10 -25.43
CA GLY A 129 -2.24 5.92 -24.63
C GLY A 129 -2.25 4.58 -23.88
N GLU A 130 -1.92 3.49 -24.56
CA GLU A 130 -1.81 2.16 -23.96
C GLU A 130 -0.75 2.11 -22.84
N VAL A 131 0.42 2.73 -23.07
CA VAL A 131 1.47 2.90 -22.06
C VAL A 131 0.95 3.62 -20.82
N GLN A 132 0.16 4.70 -21.00
CA GLN A 132 -0.41 5.45 -19.88
C GLN A 132 -1.42 4.62 -19.08
N VAL A 133 -2.20 3.77 -19.75
CA VAL A 133 -3.13 2.83 -19.08
C VAL A 133 -2.35 1.78 -18.28
N LEU A 134 -1.28 1.21 -18.85
CA LEU A 134 -0.43 0.24 -18.15
C LEU A 134 0.31 0.84 -16.97
N LEU A 135 0.78 2.08 -17.09
CA LEU A 135 1.34 2.83 -15.97
C LEU A 135 0.32 2.93 -14.83
N GLU A 136 -0.91 3.35 -15.14
CA GLU A 136 -1.98 3.50 -14.16
C GLU A 136 -2.35 2.15 -13.50
N LYS A 137 -2.38 1.07 -14.29
CA LYS A 137 -2.58 -0.30 -13.80
C LYS A 137 -1.46 -0.73 -12.86
N GLY A 138 -0.21 -0.42 -13.19
CA GLY A 138 0.95 -0.66 -12.33
C GLY A 138 0.86 0.09 -11.00
N GLU A 139 0.44 1.36 -11.01
CA GLU A 139 0.22 2.14 -9.77
C GLU A 139 -0.89 1.54 -8.90
N LEU A 140 -1.99 1.11 -9.51
CA LEU A 140 -3.09 0.46 -8.82
C LEU A 140 -2.65 -0.84 -8.14
N LEU A 141 -1.99 -1.72 -8.88
CA LEU A 141 -1.50 -3.02 -8.37
C LEU A 141 -0.43 -2.83 -7.30
N SER A 142 0.48 -1.86 -7.50
CA SER A 142 1.49 -1.52 -6.49
C SER A 142 0.84 -0.99 -5.20
N PHE A 143 -0.24 -0.22 -5.31
CA PHE A 143 -1.01 0.22 -4.15
C PHE A 143 -1.70 -0.95 -3.43
N CYS A 144 -2.24 -1.90 -4.19
CA CYS A 144 -2.86 -3.12 -3.66
C CYS A 144 -1.86 -4.17 -3.13
N LYS A 145 -0.56 -3.83 -3.03
CA LYS A 145 0.54 -4.73 -2.65
C LYS A 145 0.73 -5.94 -3.59
N ASP A 146 0.12 -5.96 -4.77
CA ASP A 146 0.34 -6.96 -5.81
C ASP A 146 1.55 -6.58 -6.66
N HIS A 147 2.73 -6.77 -6.08
CA HIS A 147 3.98 -6.35 -6.70
C HIS A 147 4.31 -7.15 -7.95
N SER A 148 3.96 -8.44 -8.03
CA SER A 148 4.22 -9.26 -9.21
C SER A 148 3.47 -8.76 -10.45
N ASN A 149 2.17 -8.50 -10.31
CA ASN A 149 1.38 -8.03 -11.45
C ASN A 149 1.71 -6.58 -11.79
N ALA A 150 2.07 -5.76 -10.81
CA ALA A 150 2.59 -4.41 -11.05
C ALA A 150 3.90 -4.42 -11.86
N MET A 151 4.85 -5.32 -11.55
CA MET A 151 6.07 -5.47 -12.35
C MET A 151 5.77 -5.87 -13.79
N ALA A 152 4.85 -6.82 -13.98
CA ALA A 152 4.44 -7.27 -15.31
C ALA A 152 3.84 -6.11 -16.13
N ALA A 153 2.96 -5.31 -15.52
CA ALA A 153 2.37 -4.13 -16.17
C ALA A 153 3.43 -3.09 -16.58
N TYR A 154 4.38 -2.77 -15.70
CA TYR A 154 5.47 -1.84 -16.03
C TYR A 154 6.41 -2.39 -17.10
N ALA A 155 6.76 -3.68 -17.05
CA ALA A 155 7.61 -4.31 -18.06
C ALA A 155 6.95 -4.31 -19.45
N GLU A 156 5.64 -4.56 -19.50
CA GLU A 156 4.87 -4.45 -20.74
C GLU A 156 4.84 -3.02 -21.28
N ALA A 157 4.63 -2.03 -20.40
CA ALA A 157 4.65 -0.61 -20.78
C ALA A 157 6.03 -0.18 -21.33
N ILE A 158 7.12 -0.61 -20.71
CA ILE A 158 8.50 -0.35 -21.17
C ILE A 158 8.71 -0.91 -22.58
N ARG A 159 8.25 -2.14 -22.84
CA ARG A 159 8.34 -2.76 -24.18
C ARG A 159 7.60 -1.93 -25.23
N LEU A 160 6.44 -1.38 -24.90
CA LEU A 160 5.69 -0.51 -25.79
C LEU A 160 6.39 0.84 -26.01
N CYS A 161 6.95 1.47 -24.97
CA CYS A 161 7.76 2.69 -25.10
C CYS A 161 8.94 2.49 -26.06
N TYR A 162 9.64 1.37 -25.94
CA TYR A 162 10.77 1.04 -26.81
C TYR A 162 10.34 0.98 -28.29
N ASN A 163 9.18 0.39 -28.57
CA ASN A 163 8.65 0.29 -29.95
C ASN A 163 8.39 1.65 -30.60
N ILE A 164 7.97 2.65 -29.82
CA ILE A 164 7.71 4.01 -30.30
C ILE A 164 8.85 4.99 -30.05
N LYS A 165 9.97 4.52 -29.48
CA LYS A 165 11.13 5.34 -29.10
C LYS A 165 10.79 6.48 -28.14
N ASP A 166 9.89 6.23 -27.18
CA ASP A 166 9.56 7.17 -26.11
C ASP A 166 10.50 6.96 -24.92
N GLU A 167 11.72 7.49 -25.05
CA GLU A 167 12.79 7.35 -24.06
C GLU A 167 12.45 7.99 -22.71
N ALA A 168 11.67 9.08 -22.72
CA ALA A 168 11.30 9.81 -21.52
C ALA A 168 10.36 8.97 -20.64
N THR A 169 9.31 8.41 -21.24
CA THR A 169 8.37 7.53 -20.51
C THR A 169 9.03 6.21 -20.13
N GLU A 170 9.88 5.66 -21.00
CA GLU A 170 10.68 4.45 -20.72
C GLU A 170 11.53 4.62 -19.44
N ALA A 171 12.25 5.74 -19.31
CA ALA A 171 13.09 6.01 -18.16
C ALA A 171 12.29 6.10 -16.85
N ILE A 172 11.10 6.72 -16.88
CA ILE A 172 10.20 6.82 -15.72
C ILE A 172 9.72 5.43 -15.29
N LEU A 173 9.24 4.63 -16.25
CA LEU A 173 8.74 3.28 -15.97
C LEU A 173 9.86 2.35 -15.48
N THR A 174 11.04 2.44 -16.08
CA THR A 174 12.22 1.67 -15.66
C THR A 174 12.63 2.01 -14.22
N SER A 175 12.59 3.29 -13.86
CA SER A 175 12.84 3.73 -12.48
C SER A 175 11.82 3.15 -11.50
N LYS A 176 10.53 3.15 -11.85
CA LYS A 176 9.46 2.53 -11.04
C LYS A 176 9.65 1.02 -10.90
N LEU A 177 9.91 0.32 -12.00
CA LEU A 177 10.14 -1.12 -12.01
C LEU A 177 11.33 -1.50 -11.13
N ARG A 178 12.48 -0.80 -11.26
CA ARG A 178 13.67 -1.04 -10.43
C ARG A 178 13.39 -0.83 -8.95
N LYS A 179 12.66 0.23 -8.58
CA LYS A 179 12.27 0.46 -7.17
C LYS A 179 11.41 -0.69 -6.64
N LEU A 180 10.48 -1.20 -7.46
CA LEU A 180 9.64 -2.33 -7.06
C LEU A 180 10.44 -3.62 -6.93
N GLN A 181 11.37 -3.89 -7.86
CA GLN A 181 12.27 -5.04 -7.84
C GLN A 181 13.15 -5.02 -6.60
N LEU A 182 13.80 -3.89 -6.31
CA LEU A 182 14.60 -3.72 -5.10
C LEU A 182 13.81 -4.01 -3.82
N ARG A 183 12.53 -3.57 -3.78
CA ARG A 183 11.63 -3.87 -2.66
C ARG A 183 11.31 -5.35 -2.58
N ALA A 184 10.99 -6.00 -3.70
CA ALA A 184 10.72 -7.44 -3.73
C ALA A 184 11.95 -8.27 -3.33
N ASP A 185 13.13 -7.92 -3.81
CA ASP A 185 14.39 -8.58 -3.43
C ASP A 185 14.71 -8.40 -1.96
N ALA A 186 14.49 -7.21 -1.41
CA ALA A 186 14.64 -6.96 0.02
C ALA A 186 13.67 -7.83 0.85
N MET A 187 12.41 -7.93 0.43
CA MET A 187 11.44 -8.83 1.07
C MET A 187 11.83 -10.30 0.93
N GLY A 188 12.33 -10.72 -0.23
CA GLY A 188 12.83 -12.07 -0.46
C GLY A 188 14.00 -12.42 0.47
N ARG A 189 14.96 -11.52 0.62
CA ARG A 189 16.07 -11.67 1.59
C ARG A 189 15.57 -11.77 3.03
N VAL A 190 14.64 -10.91 3.44
CA VAL A 190 14.04 -10.98 4.78
C VAL A 190 13.32 -12.31 4.99
N LYS A 191 12.54 -12.76 4.00
CA LYS A 191 11.84 -14.05 4.07
C LYS A 191 12.82 -15.23 4.12
N SER A 192 13.93 -15.18 3.39
CA SER A 192 14.99 -16.19 3.45
C SER A 192 15.65 -16.24 4.83
N LEU A 193 15.99 -15.09 5.41
CA LEU A 193 16.57 -15.01 6.76
C LEU A 193 15.59 -15.52 7.82
N LEU A 194 14.29 -15.26 7.66
CA LEU A 194 13.25 -15.80 8.54
C LEU A 194 13.09 -17.31 8.36
N LEU A 195 13.16 -17.80 7.13
CA LEU A 195 13.04 -19.23 6.84
C LEU A 195 14.27 -19.99 7.36
N GLU A 196 15.48 -19.47 7.13
CA GLU A 196 16.73 -20.00 7.69
C GLU A 196 16.65 -20.07 9.22
N ARG A 197 16.15 -19.00 9.87
CA ARG A 197 15.93 -18.96 11.31
C ARG A 197 14.86 -19.94 11.81
N ALA A 198 13.83 -20.22 11.01
CA ALA A 198 12.80 -21.21 11.33
C ALA A 198 13.25 -22.66 11.05
N THR A 199 14.14 -22.87 10.08
CA THR A 199 14.71 -24.19 9.74
C THR A 199 15.91 -24.57 10.60
N ASP A 200 16.56 -23.61 11.27
CA ASP A 200 17.56 -23.86 12.32
C ASP A 200 16.97 -24.51 13.60
N GLY A 201 15.71 -24.95 13.55
CA GLY A 201 15.09 -25.82 14.55
C GLY A 201 14.27 -25.10 15.60
N ASP A 202 14.21 -23.77 15.56
CA ASP A 202 13.50 -22.98 16.55
C ASP A 202 12.22 -22.38 15.96
N ASN A 203 11.10 -23.07 16.23
CA ASN A 203 9.77 -22.46 16.39
C ASN A 203 9.74 -21.43 17.55
N ASP A 204 10.89 -20.87 17.92
CA ASP A 204 11.16 -20.19 19.17
C ASP A 204 10.84 -18.71 19.07
N VAL A 205 10.78 -18.05 17.92
CA VAL A 205 10.53 -16.58 17.92
C VAL A 205 9.09 -16.21 18.31
N GLU A 206 8.06 -16.89 17.79
CA GLU A 206 6.67 -16.65 18.19
C GLU A 206 6.41 -17.19 19.60
N ASN A 207 7.07 -18.30 19.96
CA ASN A 207 7.00 -18.91 21.29
C ASN A 207 7.73 -18.07 22.35
N GLU A 208 8.87 -17.47 22.00
CA GLU A 208 9.65 -16.49 22.77
C GLU A 208 8.88 -15.20 22.89
N ARG A 209 8.29 -14.67 21.81
CA ARG A 209 7.44 -13.48 21.87
C ARG A 209 6.30 -13.70 22.83
N ASN A 210 5.60 -14.84 22.72
CA ASN A 210 4.51 -15.19 23.63
C ASN A 210 5.00 -15.38 25.06
N ARG A 211 6.12 -16.08 25.28
CA ARG A 211 6.75 -16.27 26.60
C ARG A 211 7.18 -14.95 27.23
N LEU A 212 7.80 -14.06 26.46
CA LEU A 212 8.22 -12.72 26.87
C LEU A 212 7.01 -11.82 27.13
N LYS A 213 5.96 -11.88 26.30
CA LYS A 213 4.72 -11.14 26.51
C LYS A 213 4.02 -11.59 27.79
N THR A 214 3.97 -12.90 28.06
CA THR A 214 3.43 -13.45 29.31
C THR A 214 4.26 -13.03 30.51
N ALA A 215 5.59 -13.13 30.46
CA ALA A 215 6.47 -12.70 31.55
C ALA A 215 6.38 -11.19 31.80
N PHE A 216 6.32 -10.39 30.73
CA PHE A 216 6.16 -8.94 30.80
C PHE A 216 4.82 -8.56 31.45
N ALA A 217 3.72 -9.20 31.05
CA ALA A 217 2.40 -8.93 31.62
C ALA A 217 2.27 -9.29 33.11
N LYS A 218 3.03 -10.29 33.60
CA LYS A 218 3.05 -10.64 35.04
C LYS A 218 3.76 -9.60 35.90
N VAL A 219 4.74 -8.90 35.32
CA VAL A 219 5.65 -8.00 36.05
C VAL A 219 5.28 -6.53 35.86
N ALA A 220 4.65 -6.20 34.73
CA ALA A 220 4.14 -4.86 34.45
C ALA A 220 3.13 -4.39 35.51
N GLY A 221 3.05 -3.06 35.68
CA GLY A 221 2.03 -2.44 36.51
C GLY A 221 0.61 -2.69 35.98
N THR A 222 -0.40 -2.32 36.76
CA THR A 222 -1.83 -2.44 36.38
C THR A 222 -2.19 -1.62 35.13
N ASP A 223 -1.33 -0.69 34.74
CA ASP A 223 -1.42 0.12 33.52
C ASP A 223 -0.81 -0.57 32.29
N GLY A 224 -0.23 -1.77 32.43
CA GLY A 224 0.37 -2.54 31.34
C GLY A 224 1.77 -2.07 30.93
N PHE A 225 2.39 -1.18 31.71
CA PHE A 225 3.74 -0.69 31.46
C PHE A 225 4.73 -1.19 32.51
N LEU A 226 6.00 -1.27 32.12
CA LEU A 226 7.08 -1.73 32.98
C LEU A 226 7.95 -0.56 33.43
N GLU A 227 8.20 -0.46 34.74
CA GLU A 227 9.08 0.52 35.38
C GLU A 227 10.51 -0.05 35.54
N ARG A 228 11.51 0.82 35.66
CA ARG A 228 12.93 0.43 35.70
C ARG A 228 13.28 -0.55 36.82
N ASN A 229 12.69 -0.37 37.99
CA ASN A 229 12.84 -1.26 39.14
C ASN A 229 12.22 -2.66 38.90
N GLN A 230 11.34 -2.82 37.92
CA GLN A 230 10.67 -4.07 37.59
C GLN A 230 11.46 -4.93 36.57
N LEU A 231 12.50 -4.38 35.92
CA LEU A 231 13.34 -5.13 34.97
C LEU A 231 14.05 -6.32 35.63
N GLN A 232 14.42 -6.19 36.90
CA GLN A 232 15.07 -7.28 37.64
C GLN A 232 14.10 -8.45 37.86
N SER A 233 12.85 -8.15 38.20
CA SER A 233 11.77 -9.13 38.32
C SER A 233 11.44 -9.79 36.97
N LEU A 234 11.49 -9.04 35.87
CA LEU A 234 11.30 -9.59 34.52
C LEU A 234 12.41 -10.59 34.15
N ALA A 235 13.67 -10.28 34.48
CA ALA A 235 14.79 -11.19 34.24
C ALA A 235 14.67 -12.50 35.03
N LEU A 236 14.17 -12.42 36.27
CA LEU A 236 13.88 -13.59 37.11
C LEU A 236 12.75 -14.46 36.51
N GLU A 237 11.66 -13.86 36.04
CA GLU A 237 10.57 -14.59 35.36
C GLU A 237 11.03 -15.27 34.05
N LEU A 238 12.07 -14.75 33.41
CA LEU A 238 12.66 -15.34 32.20
C LEU A 238 13.69 -16.44 32.49
N ASN A 239 13.79 -16.89 33.75
CA ASN A 239 14.73 -17.91 34.24
C ASN A 239 16.21 -17.55 33.97
N LYS A 240 16.58 -16.27 34.06
CA LYS A 240 18.01 -15.91 34.12
C LYS A 240 18.53 -16.26 35.51
N THR A 241 19.52 -17.15 35.54
CA THR A 241 20.10 -17.75 36.76
C THR A 241 20.81 -16.73 37.66
N ASP A 242 21.23 -15.60 37.09
CA ASP A 242 21.88 -14.50 37.81
C ASP A 242 20.97 -13.27 37.81
N ALA A 243 20.76 -12.68 38.99
CA ALA A 243 20.01 -11.44 39.13
C ALA A 243 20.78 -10.30 38.44
N LEU A 244 20.11 -9.56 37.55
CA LEU A 244 20.71 -8.40 36.89
C LEU A 244 21.25 -7.42 37.93
N SER A 245 22.50 -7.00 37.76
CA SER A 245 23.11 -5.94 38.56
C SER A 245 22.44 -4.60 38.27
N SER A 246 22.55 -3.66 39.22
CA SER A 246 22.05 -2.29 39.01
C SER A 246 22.70 -1.61 37.81
N GLY A 247 23.95 -1.94 37.48
CA GLY A 247 24.64 -1.47 36.28
C GLY A 247 24.00 -1.97 34.99
N GLU A 248 23.67 -3.26 34.92
CA GLU A 248 23.03 -3.88 33.76
C GLU A 248 21.60 -3.38 33.55
N VAL A 249 20.83 -3.25 34.63
CA VAL A 249 19.48 -2.65 34.56
C VAL A 249 19.54 -1.24 33.97
N ASN A 250 20.53 -0.45 34.36
CA ASN A 250 20.69 0.93 33.88
C ASN A 250 21.09 0.98 32.41
N GLU A 251 21.93 0.05 31.97
CA GLU A 251 22.37 -0.04 30.58
C GLU A 251 21.23 -0.51 29.67
N ILE A 252 20.52 -1.58 30.04
CA ILE A 252 19.34 -2.08 29.31
C ILE A 252 18.28 -0.97 29.20
N TRP A 253 17.97 -0.28 30.30
CA TRP A 253 17.00 0.81 30.30
C TRP A 253 17.41 1.94 29.35
N ARG A 254 18.70 2.30 29.33
CA ARG A 254 19.22 3.33 28.42
C ARG A 254 19.12 2.91 26.95
N GLN A 255 19.40 1.64 26.65
CA GLN A 255 19.35 1.10 25.29
C GLN A 255 17.92 1.03 24.75
N VAL A 256 16.96 0.56 25.55
CA VAL A 256 15.53 0.54 25.18
C VAL A 256 15.01 1.96 24.88
N LEU A 257 15.42 2.96 25.66
CA LEU A 257 15.04 4.35 25.42
C LEU A 257 15.75 4.98 24.21
N SER A 258 16.92 4.45 23.82
CA SER A 258 17.70 4.98 22.70
C SER A 258 17.27 4.39 21.35
N SER A 259 16.78 3.14 21.33
CA SER A 259 16.25 2.51 20.11
C SER A 259 15.02 3.26 19.57
N GLU A 260 14.18 3.81 20.44
CA GLU A 260 13.03 4.64 20.04
C GLU A 260 13.45 5.97 19.38
N LYS A 261 14.53 6.59 19.85
CA LYS A 261 15.05 7.87 19.30
C LYS A 261 15.56 7.72 17.88
N SER A 262 16.12 6.56 17.53
CA SER A 262 16.57 6.26 16.17
C SER A 262 15.41 6.16 15.17
N VAL A 263 14.20 5.81 15.63
CA VAL A 263 13.00 5.68 14.80
C VAL A 263 12.24 7.01 14.67
N LYS A 264 12.36 7.91 15.67
CA LYS A 264 11.64 9.20 15.73
C LYS A 264 12.49 10.43 15.36
N SER A 265 13.78 10.29 15.06
CA SER A 265 14.66 11.40 14.70
C SER A 265 14.46 11.90 13.26
N VAL A 266 13.27 12.44 12.98
CA VAL A 266 13.03 13.40 11.88
C VAL A 266 12.63 14.79 12.42
N GLY A 267 12.52 14.97 13.75
CA GLY A 267 12.26 16.29 14.34
C GLY A 267 13.00 16.44 15.67
N GLY A 268 14.03 17.28 15.68
CA GLY A 268 14.93 17.52 16.83
C GLY A 268 14.26 18.19 18.03
N ILE A 269 13.39 17.48 18.74
CA ILE A 269 12.90 17.85 20.07
C ILE A 269 13.08 16.64 20.98
N ALA A 270 13.90 16.80 22.03
CA ALA A 270 14.13 15.75 23.02
C ALA A 270 12.83 15.48 23.80
N ALA A 271 12.25 14.29 23.60
CA ALA A 271 11.14 13.82 24.41
C ALA A 271 11.56 13.69 25.89
N PRO A 272 10.66 13.98 26.85
CA PRO A 272 10.95 13.85 28.28
C PRO A 272 11.37 12.42 28.64
N PRO A 273 12.12 12.21 29.74
CA PRO A 273 12.55 10.88 30.15
C PRO A 273 11.32 10.01 30.41
N VAL A 274 11.11 9.01 29.55
CA VAL A 274 10.01 8.07 29.71
C VAL A 274 10.30 7.24 30.96
N SER A 275 9.44 7.36 31.99
CA SER A 275 9.58 6.64 33.26
C SER A 275 9.12 5.18 33.17
N LYS A 276 8.51 4.80 32.05
CA LYS A 276 7.82 3.53 31.82
C LYS A 276 8.02 3.05 30.37
N ILE A 277 8.18 1.76 30.15
CA ILE A 277 8.29 1.18 28.80
C ILE A 277 7.11 0.26 28.49
N SER A 278 6.62 0.27 27.25
CA SER A 278 5.60 -0.68 26.77
C SER A 278 6.24 -1.99 26.33
N PHE A 279 5.43 -3.05 26.22
CA PHE A 279 5.91 -4.33 25.67
C PHE A 279 6.43 -4.18 24.24
N GLU A 280 5.76 -3.38 23.40
CA GLU A 280 6.19 -3.13 22.01
C GLU A 280 7.56 -2.46 21.94
N MET A 281 7.81 -1.49 22.83
CA MET A 281 9.10 -0.81 22.93
C MET A 281 10.19 -1.79 23.37
N PHE A 282 9.93 -2.58 24.40
CA PHE A 282 10.85 -3.61 24.89
C PHE A 282 11.12 -4.68 23.82
N TRP A 283 10.09 -5.17 23.15
CA TRP A 283 10.19 -6.15 22.08
C TRP A 283 11.01 -5.61 20.90
N SER A 284 10.79 -4.35 20.50
CA SER A 284 11.56 -3.72 19.41
C SER A 284 13.06 -3.62 19.69
N TRP A 285 13.46 -3.53 20.97
CA TRP A 285 14.86 -3.60 21.39
C TRP A 285 15.36 -5.05 21.50
N TRP A 286 14.49 -5.98 21.90
CA TRP A 286 14.81 -7.40 22.10
C TRP A 286 15.12 -8.14 20.80
N VAL A 287 14.43 -7.82 19.71
CA VAL A 287 14.65 -8.39 18.37
C VAL A 287 15.45 -7.44 17.47
N SER A 288 16.18 -8.00 16.50
CA SER A 288 16.90 -7.22 15.49
C SER A 288 15.97 -6.27 14.71
N ASP A 289 16.46 -5.10 14.29
CA ASP A 289 15.72 -4.08 13.52
C ASP A 289 14.96 -4.66 12.31
N ALA A 290 15.50 -5.69 11.66
CA ALA A 290 14.87 -6.37 10.53
C ALA A 290 13.53 -7.04 10.88
N VAL A 291 13.42 -7.63 12.07
CA VAL A 291 12.21 -8.31 12.56
C VAL A 291 11.17 -7.28 13.01
N CYS A 292 11.61 -6.21 13.67
CA CYS A 292 10.72 -5.14 14.10
C CYS A 292 10.09 -4.40 12.89
N ASN A 293 10.86 -4.16 11.83
CA ASN A 293 10.35 -3.57 10.58
C ASN A 293 9.38 -4.49 9.84
N PHE A 294 9.56 -5.80 9.92
CA PHE A 294 8.61 -6.76 9.34
C PHE A 294 7.27 -6.78 10.09
N MET A 295 7.29 -6.78 11.43
CA MET A 295 6.04 -6.78 12.23
C MET A 295 5.25 -5.49 12.10
N LYS A 296 5.93 -4.32 12.04
CA LYS A 296 5.27 -3.02 11.80
C LYS A 296 4.62 -2.89 10.43
N ASN A 297 5.17 -3.57 9.41
CA ASN A 297 4.66 -3.50 8.04
C ASN A 297 3.55 -4.51 7.73
N ASN A 298 3.28 -5.45 8.66
CA ASN A 298 2.26 -6.48 8.54
C ASN A 298 1.17 -6.38 9.64
N ASP A 299 1.07 -5.25 10.35
CA ASP A 299 0.10 -5.02 11.43
C ASP A 299 0.11 -6.10 12.53
N VAL A 300 1.30 -6.63 12.84
CA VAL A 300 1.50 -7.65 13.91
C VAL A 300 1.99 -7.02 15.22
N LEU A 301 2.37 -5.74 15.19
CA LEU A 301 2.79 -4.94 16.34
C LEU A 301 1.63 -4.10 16.87
#